data_AF-A0A1G1HB86-F1
#
_entry.id   AF-A0A1G1HB86-F1
#
_cell.length_a   1.000
_cell.length_b   1.000
_cell.length_c   1.000
_cell.angle_alpha   90.00
_cell.angle_beta   90.00
_cell.angle_gamma   90.00
#
_symmetry.space_group_name_H-M   'P 1'
#
loop_
_entity.id
_entity.type
_entity.pdbx_description
1 polymer ?
#
loop_
_entity_poly.entity_id
_entity_poly.type
_entity_poly.pdbx_seq_one_letter_code
_entity_poly.pdbx_strand_id
1 'polypeptide(L)'
;MGEKEQRIKALELALSQIEKQFGKGAIMRLGTDKGPADVPAISTGSLGLDIALGVGGIPRGRVTEIFGPESSGKTTLTLHTIGEAQKNGGVAAFIDAEHALDVSYARKLGVNTDDLLISQPDTGEQALEIAETLVRSGAIDIIVIDSVAALVPRAEIEGEMGDAHMGLQARLMSQALRKLTAAISKSLTTVIFINQIRMKLGVMFGNPETTTGGNALKFYSSIRLDIRKIESIKEGQEITGSRVRVKVVKNKLAPPFKQAEFDIMFDEGISKVGELIDLGVEKGIIEKSGSWYAYKGERIGQGRENARQLLKENTGLAKDMELNIKEVCGLQKTEARPPDKKNL
;
A
#
# COMPACT_ATOMS: atom_id res chain seq x y z
N MET A 1 45.10 25.31 -17.29
CA MET A 1 43.87 24.65 -16.79
C MET A 1 42.71 25.17 -17.60
N GLY A 2 41.95 24.28 -18.26
CA GLY A 2 40.83 24.69 -19.11
C GLY A 2 39.67 25.22 -18.28
N GLU A 3 38.87 26.13 -18.83
CA GLU A 3 37.70 26.75 -18.18
C GLU A 3 36.71 25.71 -17.60
N LYS A 4 36.59 24.55 -18.28
CA LYS A 4 35.80 23.40 -17.83
C LYS A 4 36.29 22.81 -16.51
N GLU A 5 37.60 22.78 -16.30
CA GLU A 5 38.26 22.22 -15.12
C GLU A 5 38.08 23.12 -13.89
N GLN A 6 38.07 24.45 -14.09
CA GLN A 6 37.74 25.42 -13.04
C GLN A 6 36.27 25.35 -12.62
N ARG A 7 35.35 25.18 -13.59
CA ARG A 7 33.91 24.98 -13.28
C ARG A 7 33.65 23.70 -12.48
N ILE A 8 34.37 22.62 -12.78
CA ILE A 8 34.26 21.35 -12.04
C ILE A 8 34.76 21.51 -10.60
N LYS A 9 35.91 22.15 -10.38
CA LYS A 9 36.43 22.43 -9.03
C LYS A 9 35.50 23.32 -8.21
N ALA A 10 34.93 24.36 -8.81
CA ALA A 10 33.97 25.23 -8.15
C ALA A 10 32.69 24.47 -7.75
N LEU A 11 32.21 23.58 -8.63
CA LEU A 11 31.07 22.72 -8.36
C LEU A 11 31.36 21.75 -7.20
N GLU A 12 32.53 21.11 -7.17
CA GLU A 12 32.92 20.19 -6.10
C GLU A 12 33.04 20.89 -4.73
N LEU A 13 33.60 22.11 -4.70
CA LEU A 13 33.65 22.92 -3.49
C LEU A 13 32.24 23.29 -2.98
N ALA A 14 31.34 23.69 -3.88
CA ALA A 14 29.96 23.99 -3.53
C ALA A 14 29.23 22.75 -2.99
N LEU A 15 29.40 21.58 -3.63
CA LEU A 15 28.83 20.32 -3.17
C LEU A 15 29.34 19.96 -1.76
N SER A 16 30.64 20.07 -1.52
CA SER A 16 31.26 19.80 -0.21
C SER A 16 30.77 20.76 0.88
N GLN A 17 30.60 22.04 0.55
CA GLN A 17 30.03 23.03 1.49
C GLN A 17 28.58 22.70 1.84
N ILE A 18 27.76 22.32 0.86
CA ILE A 18 26.37 21.92 1.08
C ILE A 18 26.31 20.68 1.98
N GLU A 19 27.10 19.65 1.71
CA GLU A 19 27.15 18.45 2.57
C GLU A 19 27.64 18.76 4.00
N LYS A 20 28.61 19.65 4.16
CA LYS A 20 29.10 20.05 5.48
C LYS A 20 28.05 20.84 6.28
N GLN A 21 27.27 21.67 5.60
CA GLN A 21 26.27 22.52 6.23
C GLN A 21 24.95 21.79 6.52
N PHE A 22 24.53 20.88 5.64
CA PHE A 22 23.20 20.26 5.67
C PHE A 22 23.22 18.74 5.87
N GLY A 23 24.41 18.13 5.97
CA GLY A 23 24.61 16.70 6.18
C GLY A 23 24.88 15.92 4.90
N LYS A 24 25.42 14.70 5.05
CA LYS A 24 25.62 13.77 3.93
C LYS A 24 24.27 13.48 3.25
N GLY A 25 24.25 13.50 1.91
CA GLY A 25 23.04 13.27 1.12
C GLY A 25 22.13 14.50 0.94
N ALA A 26 22.52 15.68 1.45
CA ALA A 26 21.78 16.93 1.21
C ALA A 26 21.76 17.35 -0.28
N ILE A 27 22.76 16.90 -1.06
CA ILE A 27 22.81 17.06 -2.51
C ILE A 27 23.52 15.86 -3.13
N MET A 28 22.94 15.27 -4.16
CA MET A 28 23.45 14.05 -4.80
C MET A 28 23.29 14.16 -6.32
N ARG A 29 24.17 13.48 -7.09
CA ARG A 29 24.01 13.40 -8.54
C ARG A 29 22.92 12.38 -8.87
N LEU A 30 21.93 12.80 -9.65
CA LEU A 30 20.75 12.00 -9.97
C LEU A 30 21.06 10.65 -10.66
N GLY A 31 22.21 10.54 -11.34
CA GLY A 31 22.64 9.34 -12.07
C GLY A 31 23.59 8.41 -11.31
N THR A 32 24.01 8.76 -10.09
CA THR A 32 24.92 7.91 -9.28
C THR A 32 24.18 6.99 -8.31
N ASP A 33 22.87 7.17 -8.12
CA ASP A 33 22.01 6.25 -7.39
C ASP A 33 20.96 5.62 -8.32
N LYS A 34 21.03 4.29 -8.39
CA LYS A 34 19.91 3.34 -8.34
C LYS A 34 18.56 3.82 -8.92
N GLY A 35 18.18 3.27 -10.07
CA GLY A 35 16.94 3.60 -10.78
C GLY A 35 15.65 3.25 -10.00
N PRO A 36 14.46 3.46 -10.59
CA PRO A 36 13.17 3.18 -9.94
C PRO A 36 13.03 1.76 -9.36
N ALA A 37 13.82 0.81 -9.85
CA ALA A 37 13.87 -0.59 -9.45
C ALA A 37 14.50 -0.85 -8.06
N ASP A 38 15.05 0.17 -7.39
CA ASP A 38 15.76 0.02 -6.11
C ASP A 38 15.01 0.55 -4.89
N VAL A 39 13.79 1.07 -5.04
CA VAL A 39 12.98 1.49 -3.89
C VAL A 39 12.43 0.24 -3.19
N PRO A 40 12.82 -0.05 -1.94
CA PRO A 40 12.35 -1.25 -1.27
C PRO A 40 10.84 -1.14 -1.01
N ALA A 41 10.13 -2.25 -1.15
CA ALA A 41 8.67 -2.31 -1.04
C ALA A 41 8.23 -3.40 -0.06
N ILE A 42 7.00 -3.27 0.43
CA ILE A 42 6.29 -4.24 1.27
C ILE A 42 5.21 -4.88 0.40
N SER A 43 5.21 -6.21 0.27
CA SER A 43 4.16 -6.90 -0.48
C SER A 43 2.77 -6.53 0.03
N THR A 44 1.83 -6.36 -0.88
CA THR A 44 0.43 -6.10 -0.54
C THR A 44 -0.32 -7.34 -0.06
N GLY A 45 0.29 -8.52 -0.18
CA GLY A 45 -0.39 -9.83 -0.03
C GLY A 45 -1.14 -10.27 -1.29
N SER A 46 -1.26 -9.42 -2.31
CA SER A 46 -1.78 -9.73 -3.64
C SER A 46 -0.64 -9.65 -4.67
N LEU A 47 -0.37 -10.77 -5.34
CA LEU A 47 0.70 -10.84 -6.35
C LEU A 47 0.39 -9.97 -7.56
N GLY A 48 -0.88 -9.97 -7.99
CA GLY A 48 -1.35 -9.17 -9.12
C GLY A 48 -1.21 -7.69 -8.82
N LEU A 49 -1.51 -7.26 -7.60
CA LEU A 49 -1.33 -5.87 -7.19
C LEU A 49 0.15 -5.49 -7.08
N ASP A 50 1.00 -6.37 -6.55
CA ASP A 50 2.45 -6.15 -6.50
C ASP A 50 3.05 -5.98 -7.92
N ILE A 51 2.58 -6.77 -8.89
CA ILE A 51 2.91 -6.62 -10.32
C ILE A 51 2.38 -5.31 -10.88
N ALA A 52 1.12 -4.95 -10.58
CA ALA A 52 0.48 -3.72 -11.05
C ALA A 52 1.18 -2.46 -10.51
N LEU A 53 1.73 -2.52 -9.30
CA LEU A 53 2.52 -1.45 -8.69
C LEU A 53 3.89 -1.28 -9.37
N GLY A 54 4.42 -2.33 -9.99
CA GLY A 54 5.65 -2.31 -10.78
C GLY A 54 6.95 -2.21 -9.96
N VAL A 55 6.84 -2.04 -8.64
CA VAL A 55 7.96 -2.04 -7.68
C VAL A 55 7.86 -3.19 -6.68
N GLY A 56 6.96 -4.16 -6.91
CA GLY A 56 6.82 -5.35 -6.09
C GLY A 56 6.07 -5.15 -4.76
N GLY A 57 5.33 -4.04 -4.61
CA GLY A 57 4.50 -3.78 -3.43
C GLY A 57 4.37 -2.30 -3.09
N ILE A 58 3.95 -2.01 -1.86
CA ILE A 58 3.85 -0.64 -1.34
C ILE A 58 5.26 -0.11 -1.01
N PRO A 59 5.70 1.03 -1.59
CA PRO A 59 7.06 1.52 -1.42
C PRO A 59 7.31 2.06 0.00
N ARG A 60 8.45 1.67 0.56
CA ARG A 60 8.96 2.17 1.84
C ARG A 60 9.36 3.64 1.78
N GLY A 61 9.23 4.33 2.91
CA GLY A 61 9.54 5.75 3.02
C GLY A 61 8.60 6.65 2.22
N ARG A 62 7.39 6.17 1.87
CA ARG A 62 6.41 6.91 1.09
C ARG A 62 5.02 6.88 1.73
N VAL A 63 4.21 7.85 1.32
CA VAL A 63 2.78 7.91 1.62
C VAL A 63 2.00 7.18 0.52
N THR A 64 1.06 6.33 0.93
CA THR A 64 0.10 5.64 0.06
C THR A 64 -1.32 5.95 0.52
N GLU A 65 -2.22 6.24 -0.41
CA GLU A 65 -3.65 6.36 -0.12
C GLU A 65 -4.40 5.18 -0.73
N ILE A 66 -5.21 4.48 0.08
CA ILE A 66 -6.12 3.43 -0.37
C ILE A 66 -7.53 3.93 -0.13
N PHE A 67 -8.29 4.12 -1.20
CA PHE A 67 -9.64 4.67 -1.11
C PHE A 67 -10.63 3.86 -1.95
N GLY A 68 -11.90 3.94 -1.58
CA GLY A 68 -12.94 3.14 -2.22
C GLY A 68 -14.26 3.22 -1.45
N PRO A 69 -15.33 2.61 -2.00
CA PRO A 69 -16.61 2.47 -1.31
C PRO A 69 -16.48 1.73 0.03
N GLU A 70 -17.53 1.78 0.84
CA GLU A 70 -17.65 0.91 2.01
C GLU A 70 -17.62 -0.57 1.59
N SER A 71 -17.12 -1.43 2.48
CA SER A 71 -17.04 -2.89 2.24
C SER A 71 -16.29 -3.30 0.96
N SER A 72 -15.43 -2.43 0.42
CA SER A 72 -14.63 -2.74 -0.78
C SER A 72 -13.36 -3.54 -0.51
N GLY A 73 -12.99 -3.75 0.76
CA GLY A 73 -11.79 -4.49 1.16
C GLY A 73 -10.58 -3.61 1.52
N LYS A 74 -10.75 -2.31 1.74
CA LYS A 74 -9.67 -1.37 2.13
C LYS A 74 -8.87 -1.88 3.33
N THR A 75 -9.55 -2.10 4.46
CA THR A 75 -8.95 -2.55 5.71
C THR A 75 -8.34 -3.95 5.55
N THR A 76 -9.03 -4.88 4.87
CA THR A 76 -8.48 -6.20 4.55
C THR A 76 -7.15 -6.12 3.79
N LEU A 77 -7.07 -5.30 2.74
CA LEU A 77 -5.83 -5.11 1.98
C LEU A 77 -4.70 -4.53 2.85
N THR A 78 -5.02 -3.58 3.73
CA THR A 78 -4.01 -3.04 4.66
C THR A 78 -3.55 -4.04 5.71
N LEU A 79 -4.45 -4.90 6.22
CA LEU A 79 -4.09 -5.94 7.18
C LEU A 79 -3.20 -7.01 6.54
N HIS A 80 -3.45 -7.38 5.28
CA HIS A 80 -2.52 -8.24 4.54
C HIS A 80 -1.15 -7.59 4.36
N THR A 81 -1.11 -6.29 4.01
CA THR A 81 0.16 -5.55 3.87
C THR A 81 0.92 -5.48 5.21
N ILE A 82 0.22 -5.30 6.33
CA ILE A 82 0.79 -5.37 7.69
C ILE A 82 1.35 -6.77 7.96
N GLY A 83 0.58 -7.82 7.68
CA GLY A 83 1.01 -9.20 7.87
C GLY A 83 2.28 -9.51 7.07
N GLU A 84 2.37 -9.05 5.82
CA GLU A 84 3.59 -9.19 5.00
C GLU A 84 4.77 -8.38 5.55
N ALA A 85 4.55 -7.20 6.14
CA ALA A 85 5.60 -6.46 6.82
C ALA A 85 6.14 -7.22 8.04
N GLN A 86 5.25 -7.75 8.88
CA GLN A 86 5.59 -8.50 10.09
C GLN A 86 6.28 -9.83 9.78
N LYS A 87 5.84 -10.56 8.75
CA LYS A 87 6.51 -11.79 8.27
C LYS A 87 7.97 -11.55 7.89
N ASN A 88 8.29 -10.34 7.43
CA ASN A 88 9.65 -9.90 7.10
C ASN A 88 10.40 -9.28 8.28
N GLY A 89 9.90 -9.44 9.51
CA GLY A 89 10.50 -8.93 10.74
C GLY A 89 10.31 -7.43 10.98
N GLY A 90 9.41 -6.77 10.23
CA GLY A 90 9.11 -5.36 10.41
C GLY A 90 8.12 -5.09 11.55
N VAL A 91 8.18 -3.89 12.11
CA VAL A 91 7.25 -3.43 13.15
C VAL A 91 6.11 -2.64 12.52
N ALA A 92 4.87 -2.95 12.92
CA ALA A 92 3.67 -2.32 12.38
C ALA A 92 2.91 -1.52 13.45
N ALA A 93 2.27 -0.42 13.03
CA ALA A 93 1.32 0.31 13.85
C ALA A 93 0.02 0.57 13.09
N PHE A 94 -1.10 0.60 13.81
CA PHE A 94 -2.43 0.87 13.30
C PHE A 94 -3.08 1.97 14.14
N ILE A 95 -3.39 3.09 13.50
CA ILE A 95 -4.14 4.22 14.07
C ILE A 95 -5.60 4.04 13.65
N ASP A 96 -6.40 3.47 14.56
CA ASP A 96 -7.82 3.16 14.36
C ASP A 96 -8.67 4.35 14.83
N ALA A 97 -8.82 5.34 13.95
CA ALA A 97 -9.70 6.49 14.18
C ALA A 97 -11.18 6.14 13.96
N GLU A 98 -11.50 5.05 13.24
CA GLU A 98 -12.88 4.57 13.06
C GLU A 98 -13.38 3.69 14.24
N HIS A 99 -12.50 3.29 15.15
CA HIS A 99 -12.80 2.42 16.30
C HIS A 99 -13.46 1.09 15.87
N ALA A 100 -13.04 0.58 14.70
CA ALA A 100 -13.72 -0.51 13.99
C ALA A 100 -12.81 -1.72 13.71
N LEU A 101 -11.57 -1.72 14.20
CA LEU A 101 -10.63 -2.81 13.94
C LEU A 101 -11.03 -4.09 14.69
N ASP A 102 -11.35 -5.15 13.94
CA ASP A 102 -11.55 -6.50 14.48
C ASP A 102 -10.21 -7.24 14.61
N VAL A 103 -9.73 -7.38 15.85
CA VAL A 103 -8.49 -8.09 16.19
C VAL A 103 -8.55 -9.58 15.81
N SER A 104 -9.72 -10.21 15.94
CA SER A 104 -9.90 -11.62 15.62
C SER A 104 -9.78 -11.87 14.11
N TYR A 105 -10.33 -10.95 13.31
CA TYR A 105 -10.20 -10.97 11.86
C TYR A 105 -8.76 -10.68 11.44
N ALA A 106 -8.11 -9.66 12.01
CA ALA A 106 -6.70 -9.36 11.73
C ALA A 106 -5.79 -10.58 11.97
N ARG A 107 -5.99 -11.31 13.08
CA ARG A 107 -5.25 -12.54 13.38
C ARG A 107 -5.47 -13.63 12.32
N LYS A 108 -6.70 -13.82 11.84
CA LYS A 108 -7.00 -14.77 10.75
C LYS A 108 -6.27 -14.42 9.46
N LEU A 109 -6.08 -13.12 9.17
CA LEU A 109 -5.33 -12.65 8.01
C LEU A 109 -3.80 -12.78 8.15
N GLY A 110 -3.33 -13.33 9.27
CA GLY A 110 -1.90 -13.57 9.52
C GLY A 110 -1.17 -12.36 10.10
N VAL A 111 -1.89 -11.39 10.66
CA VAL A 111 -1.30 -10.30 11.46
C VAL A 111 -0.92 -10.86 12.84
N ASN A 112 0.33 -10.63 13.25
CA ASN A 112 0.75 -10.85 14.63
C ASN A 112 0.17 -9.71 15.49
N THR A 113 -0.97 -9.98 16.12
CA THR A 113 -1.70 -9.00 16.92
C THR A 113 -1.00 -8.63 18.22
N ASP A 114 -0.13 -9.51 18.73
CA ASP A 114 0.53 -9.30 20.01
C ASP A 114 1.65 -8.25 19.89
N ASP A 115 2.25 -8.15 18.70
CA ASP A 115 3.29 -7.17 18.36
C ASP A 115 2.76 -5.98 17.52
N LEU A 116 1.46 -5.92 17.23
CA LEU A 116 0.86 -4.80 16.49
C LEU A 116 0.60 -3.63 17.45
N LEU A 117 1.23 -2.49 17.22
CA LEU A 117 0.93 -1.27 17.97
C LEU A 117 -0.42 -0.71 17.51
N ILE A 118 -1.36 -0.52 18.44
CA ILE A 118 -2.68 0.05 18.14
C ILE A 118 -2.85 1.37 18.90
N SER A 119 -3.42 2.37 18.25
CA SER A 119 -3.85 3.61 18.87
C SER A 119 -5.27 3.94 18.42
N GLN A 120 -6.12 4.30 19.37
CA GLN A 120 -7.48 4.82 19.14
C GLN A 120 -7.52 6.27 19.63
N PRO A 121 -7.21 7.24 18.75
CA PRO A 121 -7.10 8.65 19.12
C PRO A 121 -8.48 9.32 19.22
N ASP A 122 -8.59 10.26 20.15
CA ASP A 122 -9.78 11.09 20.35
C ASP A 122 -9.92 12.18 19.27
N THR A 123 -8.80 12.69 18.72
CA THR A 123 -8.82 13.76 17.70
C THR A 123 -7.89 13.50 16.53
N GLY A 124 -8.18 14.14 15.39
CA GLY A 124 -7.34 14.08 14.18
C GLY A 124 -5.93 14.61 14.39
N GLU A 125 -5.75 15.66 15.20
CA GLU A 125 -4.44 16.16 15.59
C GLU A 125 -3.65 15.09 16.34
N GLN A 126 -4.25 14.48 17.37
CA GLN A 126 -3.62 13.46 18.19
C GLN A 126 -3.20 12.26 17.33
N ALA A 127 -4.09 11.79 16.44
CA ALA A 127 -3.80 10.71 15.51
C ALA A 127 -2.54 10.98 14.67
N LEU A 128 -2.42 12.20 14.11
CA LEU A 128 -1.32 12.60 13.23
C LEU A 128 -0.03 12.87 14.01
N GLU A 129 -0.11 13.36 15.25
CA GLU A 129 1.03 13.52 16.16
C GLU A 129 1.60 12.18 16.63
N ILE A 130 0.74 11.21 16.93
CA ILE A 130 1.15 9.83 17.23
C ILE A 130 1.85 9.23 16.02
N ALA A 131 1.26 9.33 14.83
CA ALA A 131 1.89 8.88 13.60
C ALA A 131 3.25 9.56 13.36
N GLU A 132 3.36 10.88 13.57
CA GLU A 132 4.63 11.60 13.43
C GLU A 132 5.69 11.10 14.41
N THR A 133 5.33 10.89 15.66
CA THR A 133 6.22 10.39 16.71
C THR A 133 6.73 8.99 16.37
N LEU A 134 5.84 8.10 15.94
CA LEU A 134 6.16 6.75 15.51
C LEU A 134 7.11 6.74 14.30
N VAL A 135 6.86 7.56 13.29
CA VAL A 135 7.76 7.72 12.12
C VAL A 135 9.14 8.22 12.56
N ARG A 136 9.19 9.25 13.43
CA ARG A 136 10.46 9.85 13.89
C ARG A 136 11.29 8.93 14.77
N SER A 137 10.67 7.95 15.44
CA SER A 137 11.39 6.93 16.20
C SER A 137 12.33 6.09 15.33
N GLY A 138 12.05 6.00 14.02
CA GLY A 138 12.74 5.10 13.10
C GLY A 138 12.45 3.61 13.34
N ALA A 139 11.73 3.24 14.40
CA ALA A 139 11.49 1.86 14.77
C ALA A 139 10.40 1.19 13.91
N ILE A 140 9.47 1.97 13.35
CA ILE A 140 8.28 1.47 12.65
C ILE A 140 8.54 1.30 11.15
N ASP A 141 8.11 0.17 10.59
CA ASP A 141 8.22 -0.16 9.16
C ASP A 141 6.95 0.22 8.38
N ILE A 142 5.79 0.07 9.00
CA ILE A 142 4.49 0.40 8.39
C ILE A 142 3.53 1.01 9.42
N ILE A 143 2.86 2.09 9.04
CA ILE A 143 1.77 2.72 9.80
C ILE A 143 0.54 2.78 8.90
N VAL A 144 -0.59 2.29 9.40
CA VAL A 144 -1.90 2.45 8.76
C VAL A 144 -2.73 3.44 9.57
N ILE A 145 -3.40 4.36 8.90
CA ILE A 145 -4.35 5.32 9.50
C ILE A 145 -5.72 5.04 8.90
N ASP A 146 -6.64 4.49 9.71
CA ASP A 146 -7.99 4.11 9.33
C ASP A 146 -9.02 4.95 10.12
N SER A 147 -9.63 5.98 9.56
CA SER A 147 -9.47 6.52 8.20
C SER A 147 -9.35 8.03 8.21
N VAL A 148 -8.95 8.62 7.08
CA VAL A 148 -8.88 10.08 6.90
C VAL A 148 -10.21 10.76 7.21
N ALA A 149 -11.33 10.10 6.93
CA ALA A 149 -12.65 10.66 7.20
C ALA A 149 -12.90 10.85 8.70
N ALA A 150 -12.34 9.97 9.54
CA ALA A 150 -12.46 9.99 10.98
C ALA A 150 -11.41 10.87 11.70
N LEU A 151 -10.48 11.51 10.95
CA LEU A 151 -9.54 12.47 11.51
C LEU A 151 -10.24 13.82 11.78
N VAL A 152 -11.15 13.84 12.75
CA VAL A 152 -11.95 15.02 13.10
C VAL A 152 -11.11 15.97 13.95
N PRO A 153 -10.94 17.24 13.56
CA PRO A 153 -10.20 18.22 14.35
C PRO A 153 -10.83 18.46 15.72
N ARG A 154 -10.01 18.72 16.75
CA ARG A 154 -10.49 18.98 18.12
C ARG A 154 -11.59 20.04 18.19
N ALA A 155 -11.42 21.15 17.47
CA ALA A 155 -12.39 22.25 17.49
C ALA A 155 -13.76 21.87 16.90
N GLU A 156 -13.83 20.82 16.06
CA GLU A 156 -15.09 20.29 15.55
C GLU A 156 -15.74 19.31 16.53
N ILE A 157 -14.94 18.58 17.32
CA ILE A 157 -15.41 17.68 18.39
C ILE A 157 -15.96 18.47 19.59
N GLU A 158 -15.29 19.55 19.96
CA GLU A 158 -15.69 20.42 21.07
C GLU A 158 -16.78 21.43 20.69
N GLY A 159 -17.04 21.61 19.39
CA GLY A 159 -18.07 22.50 18.86
C GLY A 159 -19.48 21.93 18.99
N GLU A 160 -20.49 22.76 18.69
CA GLU A 160 -21.89 22.34 18.71
C GLU A 160 -22.31 21.75 17.36
N MET A 161 -23.29 20.83 17.38
CA MET A 161 -23.86 20.29 16.15
C MET A 161 -24.49 21.41 15.31
N GLY A 162 -23.92 21.66 14.13
CA GLY A 162 -24.36 22.71 13.21
C GLY A 162 -23.34 23.84 13.06
N ASP A 163 -22.27 23.86 13.86
CA ASP A 163 -21.19 24.83 13.72
C ASP A 163 -20.47 24.70 12.37
N ALA A 164 -20.16 25.85 11.77
CA ALA A 164 -19.53 25.91 10.46
C ALA A 164 -18.00 25.81 10.56
N HIS A 165 -17.46 24.60 10.48
CA HIS A 165 -16.01 24.35 10.45
C HIS A 165 -15.47 24.16 9.03
N MET A 166 -15.61 25.19 8.18
CA MET A 166 -15.23 25.09 6.76
C MET A 166 -13.74 24.77 6.56
N GLY A 167 -13.46 23.56 6.06
CA GLY A 167 -12.13 23.15 5.60
C GLY A 167 -11.10 22.91 6.69
N LEU A 168 -11.52 22.77 7.95
CA LEU A 168 -10.62 22.57 9.09
C LEU A 168 -9.79 21.29 8.93
N GLN A 169 -10.44 20.17 8.59
CA GLN A 169 -9.77 18.90 8.32
C GLN A 169 -8.78 18.98 7.15
N ALA A 170 -9.13 19.69 6.08
CA ALA A 170 -8.23 19.87 4.93
C ALA A 170 -6.96 20.66 5.28
N ARG A 171 -7.08 21.65 6.17
CA ARG A 171 -5.93 22.43 6.69
C ARG A 171 -5.05 21.56 7.59
N LEU A 172 -5.67 20.81 8.50
CA LEU A 172 -4.98 19.84 9.37
C LEU A 172 -4.14 18.86 8.54
N MET A 173 -4.76 18.19 7.56
CA MET A 173 -4.07 17.26 6.66
C MET A 173 -2.92 17.92 5.91
N SER A 174 -3.12 19.15 5.41
CA SER A 174 -2.08 19.90 4.69
C SER A 174 -0.87 20.22 5.56
N GLN A 175 -1.10 20.57 6.83
CA GLN A 175 -0.03 20.87 7.79
C GLN A 175 0.70 19.60 8.22
N ALA A 176 -0.03 18.55 8.56
CA ALA A 176 0.53 17.28 9.01
C ALA A 176 1.36 16.62 7.92
N LEU A 177 0.84 16.47 6.69
CA LEU A 177 1.57 15.85 5.59
C LEU A 177 2.85 16.60 5.22
N ARG A 178 2.86 17.93 5.35
CA ARG A 178 4.07 18.76 5.14
C ARG A 178 5.18 18.41 6.13
N LYS A 179 4.84 18.13 7.39
CA LYS A 179 5.80 17.71 8.43
C LYS A 179 6.20 16.24 8.26
N LEU A 180 5.22 15.37 8.04
CA LEU A 180 5.38 13.92 7.97
C LEU A 180 6.24 13.49 6.78
N THR A 181 6.05 14.06 5.59
CA THR A 181 6.68 13.55 4.35
C THR A 181 8.21 13.45 4.46
N ALA A 182 8.86 14.44 5.07
CA ALA A 182 10.30 14.43 5.26
C ALA A 182 10.76 13.37 6.28
N ALA A 183 10.00 13.18 7.36
CA ALA A 183 10.28 12.17 8.38
C ALA A 183 10.06 10.75 7.83
N ILE A 184 9.00 10.53 7.06
CA ILE A 184 8.66 9.27 6.39
C ILE A 184 9.81 8.86 5.45
N SER A 185 10.30 9.79 4.62
CA SER A 185 11.38 9.48 3.69
C SER A 185 12.69 9.10 4.38
N LYS A 186 13.01 9.71 5.53
CA LYS A 186 14.26 9.44 6.28
C LYS A 186 14.20 8.14 7.08
N SER A 187 13.05 7.83 7.67
CA SER A 187 12.84 6.61 8.48
C SER A 187 12.60 5.36 7.65
N LEU A 188 12.31 5.51 6.36
CA LEU A 188 11.83 4.44 5.47
C LEU A 188 10.52 3.77 5.95
N THR A 189 9.79 4.40 6.88
CA THR A 189 8.45 3.96 7.28
C THR A 189 7.48 4.15 6.12
N THR A 190 6.70 3.12 5.81
CA THR A 190 5.55 3.22 4.91
C THR A 190 4.35 3.78 5.67
N VAL A 191 3.70 4.83 5.17
CA VAL A 191 2.46 5.35 5.78
C VAL A 191 1.29 5.18 4.81
N ILE A 192 0.30 4.40 5.22
CA ILE A 192 -0.92 4.14 4.45
C ILE A 192 -2.08 4.89 5.09
N PHE A 193 -2.76 5.72 4.31
CA PHE A 193 -4.03 6.32 4.68
C PHE A 193 -5.17 5.56 4.01
N ILE A 194 -6.11 5.06 4.81
CA ILE A 194 -7.40 4.61 4.30
C ILE A 194 -8.31 5.82 4.15
N ASN A 195 -9.05 5.89 3.05
CA ASN A 195 -9.97 6.98 2.80
C ASN A 195 -11.29 6.48 2.21
N GLN A 196 -12.33 7.27 2.39
CA GLN A 196 -13.67 6.99 1.89
C GLN A 196 -13.95 7.84 0.65
N ILE A 197 -14.85 7.36 -0.21
CA ILE A 197 -15.40 8.15 -1.31
C ILE A 197 -16.56 9.01 -0.81
N ARG A 198 -16.63 10.24 -1.30
CA ARG A 198 -17.74 11.19 -1.16
C ARG A 198 -18.11 11.74 -2.53
N MET A 199 -19.31 12.29 -2.66
CA MET A 199 -19.73 12.96 -3.90
C MET A 199 -19.56 14.47 -3.75
N LYS A 200 -18.94 15.12 -4.74
CA LYS A 200 -18.89 16.56 -4.84
C LYS A 200 -20.19 17.08 -5.47
N LEU A 201 -20.97 17.83 -4.70
CA LEU A 201 -22.19 18.46 -5.19
C LEU A 201 -21.87 19.50 -6.27
N GLY A 202 -22.74 19.62 -7.28
CA GLY A 202 -22.63 20.64 -8.34
C GLY A 202 -21.70 20.30 -9.51
N VAL A 203 -21.20 19.07 -9.62
CA VAL A 203 -20.43 18.62 -10.80
C VAL A 203 -21.40 18.17 -11.90
N MET A 204 -21.53 18.97 -12.97
CA MET A 204 -22.39 18.66 -14.12
C MET A 204 -21.71 17.78 -15.18
N PHE A 205 -20.37 17.78 -15.23
CA PHE A 205 -19.58 16.99 -16.18
C PHE A 205 -18.35 16.37 -15.49
N GLY A 206 -18.04 15.11 -15.79
CA GLY A 206 -16.92 14.36 -15.23
C GLY A 206 -17.29 13.47 -14.05
N ASN A 207 -16.28 12.89 -13.37
CA ASN A 207 -16.50 12.04 -12.19
C ASN A 207 -16.79 12.92 -10.95
N PRO A 208 -17.97 12.79 -10.30
CA PRO A 208 -18.30 13.55 -9.09
C PRO A 208 -17.61 13.01 -7.82
N GLU A 209 -16.98 11.84 -7.89
CA GLU A 209 -16.32 11.24 -6.73
C GLU A 209 -15.09 12.05 -6.27
N THR A 210 -14.99 12.25 -4.96
CA THR A 210 -13.84 12.83 -4.28
C THR A 210 -13.53 12.02 -3.02
N THR A 211 -12.36 12.27 -2.43
CA THR A 211 -11.95 11.72 -1.13
C THR A 211 -11.94 12.81 -0.07
N THR A 212 -12.05 12.40 1.20
CA THR A 212 -12.07 13.30 2.37
C THR A 212 -10.66 13.83 2.69
N GLY A 213 -10.56 14.89 3.50
CA GLY A 213 -9.27 15.48 3.91
C GLY A 213 -8.66 16.49 2.93
N GLY A 214 -9.44 16.99 1.97
CA GLY A 214 -8.98 17.96 0.97
C GLY A 214 -8.05 17.37 -0.09
N ASN A 215 -7.21 18.21 -0.72
CA ASN A 215 -6.36 17.78 -1.83
C ASN A 215 -4.94 17.39 -1.42
N ALA A 216 -4.50 17.72 -0.21
CA ALA A 216 -3.11 17.52 0.22
C ALA A 216 -2.66 16.06 0.06
N LEU A 217 -3.44 15.12 0.59
CA LEU A 217 -3.13 13.69 0.50
C LEU A 217 -2.95 13.24 -0.96
N LYS A 218 -3.82 13.71 -1.87
CA LYS A 218 -3.70 13.41 -3.30
C LYS A 218 -2.36 13.82 -3.89
N PHE A 219 -1.76 14.92 -3.44
CA PHE A 219 -0.45 15.41 -3.92
C PHE A 219 0.74 14.70 -3.26
N TYR A 220 0.69 14.52 -1.94
CA TYR A 220 1.75 13.91 -1.14
C TYR A 220 1.87 12.40 -1.36
N SER A 221 0.76 11.69 -1.58
CA SER A 221 0.78 10.26 -1.85
C SER A 221 1.63 9.95 -3.10
N SER A 222 2.54 8.99 -2.96
CA SER A 222 3.31 8.44 -4.08
C SER A 222 2.49 7.41 -4.85
N ILE A 223 1.69 6.62 -4.13
CA ILE A 223 0.75 5.65 -4.67
C ILE A 223 -0.67 6.05 -4.25
N ARG A 224 -1.63 5.94 -5.17
CA ARG A 224 -3.07 5.99 -4.84
C ARG A 224 -3.76 4.78 -5.45
N LEU A 225 -4.51 4.05 -4.64
CA LEU A 225 -5.24 2.84 -5.01
C LEU A 225 -6.75 3.09 -4.87
N ASP A 226 -7.49 2.88 -5.96
CA ASP A 226 -8.96 2.84 -5.97
C ASP A 226 -9.39 1.38 -5.93
N ILE A 227 -9.92 0.94 -4.78
CA ILE A 227 -10.35 -0.43 -4.52
C ILE A 227 -11.87 -0.54 -4.52
N ARG A 228 -12.42 -1.43 -5.36
CA ARG A 228 -13.86 -1.62 -5.54
C ARG A 228 -14.23 -3.09 -5.59
N LYS A 229 -15.31 -3.44 -4.89
CA LYS A 229 -16.01 -4.71 -5.10
C LYS A 229 -16.64 -4.72 -6.50
N ILE A 230 -16.35 -5.75 -7.29
CA ILE A 230 -16.90 -5.92 -8.64
C ILE A 230 -18.01 -6.97 -8.68
N GLU A 231 -17.87 -8.06 -7.93
CA GLU A 231 -18.89 -9.10 -7.83
C GLU A 231 -18.86 -9.78 -6.45
N SER A 232 -19.96 -10.44 -6.09
CA SER A 232 -20.03 -11.28 -4.89
C SER A 232 -19.77 -12.73 -5.26
N ILE A 233 -18.89 -13.38 -4.52
CA ILE A 233 -18.58 -14.81 -4.70
C ILE A 233 -19.61 -15.60 -3.89
N LYS A 234 -20.21 -16.62 -4.52
CA LYS A 234 -21.28 -17.42 -3.92
C LYS A 234 -20.94 -18.91 -3.96
N GLU A 235 -21.26 -19.60 -2.87
CA GLU A 235 -21.31 -21.06 -2.81
C GLU A 235 -22.76 -21.47 -2.52
N GLY A 236 -23.42 -22.05 -3.53
CA GLY A 236 -24.86 -22.27 -3.48
C GLY A 236 -25.64 -20.95 -3.37
N GLN A 237 -26.32 -20.73 -2.24
CA GLN A 237 -27.08 -19.49 -1.97
C GLN A 237 -26.32 -18.50 -1.07
N GLU A 238 -25.25 -18.93 -0.41
CA GLU A 238 -24.51 -18.09 0.53
C GLU A 238 -23.42 -17.27 -0.17
N ILE A 239 -23.22 -16.03 0.28
CA ILE A 239 -22.12 -15.18 -0.20
C ILE A 239 -20.91 -15.46 0.68
N THR A 240 -19.86 -16.04 0.09
CA THR A 240 -18.64 -16.46 0.81
C THR A 240 -17.47 -15.50 0.61
N GLY A 241 -17.59 -14.55 -0.31
CA GLY A 241 -16.56 -13.57 -0.56
C GLY A 241 -16.95 -12.49 -1.56
N SER A 242 -15.97 -11.72 -1.98
CA SER A 242 -16.11 -10.65 -2.96
C SER A 242 -14.92 -10.65 -3.90
N ARG A 243 -15.17 -10.61 -5.20
CA ARG A 243 -14.11 -10.27 -6.14
C ARG A 243 -13.95 -8.77 -6.16
N VAL A 244 -12.70 -8.33 -6.11
CA VAL A 244 -12.32 -6.94 -5.94
C VAL A 244 -11.37 -6.55 -7.05
N ARG A 245 -11.51 -5.31 -7.53
CA ARG A 245 -10.58 -4.67 -8.46
C ARG A 245 -9.89 -3.52 -7.75
N VAL A 246 -8.56 -3.49 -7.85
CA VAL A 246 -7.74 -2.38 -7.38
C VAL A 246 -7.09 -1.70 -8.57
N LYS A 247 -7.38 -0.41 -8.76
CA LYS A 247 -6.77 0.42 -9.82
C LYS A 247 -5.71 1.34 -9.23
N VAL A 248 -4.51 1.33 -9.81
CA VAL A 248 -3.42 2.24 -9.44
C VAL A 248 -3.64 3.60 -10.10
N VAL A 249 -4.44 4.47 -9.48
CA VAL A 249 -4.83 5.77 -10.07
C VAL A 249 -3.71 6.82 -9.99
N LYS A 250 -2.69 6.57 -9.16
CA LYS A 250 -1.45 7.37 -9.11
C LYS A 250 -0.28 6.47 -8.77
N ASN A 251 0.82 6.62 -9.49
CA ASN A 251 2.09 5.96 -9.19
C ASN A 251 3.24 6.90 -9.57
N LYS A 252 4.09 7.26 -8.60
CA LYS A 252 5.29 8.09 -8.83
C LYS A 252 6.56 7.26 -9.09
N LEU A 253 6.49 5.93 -8.97
CA LEU A 253 7.64 5.03 -9.03
C LEU A 253 7.64 4.15 -10.29
N ALA A 254 6.46 3.77 -10.77
CA ALA A 254 6.29 3.01 -12.00
C ALA A 254 5.10 3.58 -12.81
N PRO A 255 4.87 3.12 -14.05
CA PRO A 255 3.72 3.55 -14.84
C PRO A 255 2.39 3.36 -14.10
N PRO A 256 1.55 4.41 -13.97
CA PRO A 256 0.24 4.33 -13.33
C PRO A 256 -0.81 3.63 -14.22
N PHE A 257 -2.04 3.54 -13.71
CA PHE A 257 -3.26 3.07 -14.38
C PHE A 257 -3.36 1.58 -14.69
N LYS A 258 -2.37 0.79 -14.26
CA LYS A 258 -2.53 -0.66 -14.12
C LYS A 258 -3.59 -0.98 -13.07
N GLN A 259 -4.14 -2.18 -13.17
CA GLN A 259 -5.13 -2.70 -12.23
C GLN A 259 -4.83 -4.16 -11.91
N ALA A 260 -5.31 -4.61 -10.76
CA ALA A 260 -5.29 -6.00 -10.34
C ALA A 260 -6.69 -6.42 -9.91
N GLU A 261 -7.02 -7.69 -10.14
CA GLU A 261 -8.25 -8.30 -9.65
C GLU A 261 -7.92 -9.55 -8.85
N PHE A 262 -8.58 -9.69 -7.71
CA PHE A 262 -8.41 -10.83 -6.84
C PHE A 262 -9.65 -11.02 -5.97
N ASP A 263 -9.75 -12.21 -5.39
CA ASP A 263 -10.85 -12.58 -4.51
C ASP A 263 -10.49 -12.26 -3.06
N ILE A 264 -11.44 -11.68 -2.32
CA ILE A 264 -11.39 -11.56 -0.87
C ILE A 264 -12.46 -12.48 -0.29
N MET A 265 -12.06 -13.58 0.33
CA MET A 265 -12.98 -14.46 1.05
C MET A 265 -13.17 -13.97 2.48
N PHE A 266 -14.35 -14.18 3.06
CA PHE A 266 -14.65 -13.69 4.40
C PHE A 266 -13.91 -14.43 5.52
N ASP A 267 -13.49 -15.66 5.27
CA ASP A 267 -12.78 -16.52 6.22
C ASP A 267 -11.24 -16.42 6.11
N GLU A 268 -10.71 -16.17 4.91
CA GLU A 268 -9.26 -16.21 4.63
C GLU A 268 -8.64 -14.88 4.17
N GLY A 269 -9.46 -13.90 3.77
CA GLY A 269 -9.00 -12.66 3.16
C GLY A 269 -8.62 -12.82 1.68
N ILE A 270 -7.55 -12.17 1.24
CA ILE A 270 -7.08 -12.21 -0.15
C ILE A 270 -6.66 -13.64 -0.52
N SER A 271 -7.33 -14.22 -1.51
CA SER A 271 -7.07 -15.58 -1.98
C SER A 271 -5.87 -15.61 -2.93
N LYS A 272 -4.67 -15.75 -2.36
CA LYS A 272 -3.41 -15.82 -3.13
C LYS A 272 -3.44 -16.93 -4.19
N VAL A 273 -4.00 -18.09 -3.86
CA VAL A 273 -4.07 -19.23 -4.79
C VAL A 273 -5.01 -18.95 -5.97
N GLY A 274 -6.17 -18.33 -5.72
CA GLY A 274 -7.07 -17.93 -6.80
C GLY A 274 -6.40 -16.94 -7.76
N GLU A 275 -5.62 -16.02 -7.20
CA GLU A 275 -4.86 -15.05 -7.99
C GLU A 275 -3.74 -15.70 -8.82
N LEU A 276 -3.03 -16.70 -8.29
CA LEU A 276 -2.03 -17.46 -9.05
C LEU A 276 -2.63 -18.15 -10.27
N ILE A 277 -3.84 -18.70 -10.15
CA ILE A 277 -4.54 -19.33 -11.27
C ILE A 277 -4.89 -18.30 -12.33
N ASP A 278 -5.51 -17.19 -11.91
CA ASP A 278 -5.97 -16.15 -12.83
C ASP A 278 -4.78 -15.52 -13.58
N LEU A 279 -3.71 -15.17 -12.85
CA LEU A 279 -2.47 -14.65 -13.44
C LEU A 279 -1.77 -15.69 -14.31
N GLY A 280 -1.72 -16.95 -13.87
CA GLY A 280 -1.10 -18.03 -14.63
C GLY A 280 -1.77 -18.23 -15.99
N VAL A 281 -3.10 -18.14 -16.05
CA VAL A 281 -3.84 -18.18 -17.32
C VAL A 281 -3.58 -16.93 -18.16
N GLU A 282 -3.63 -15.74 -17.55
CA GLU A 282 -3.38 -14.47 -18.25
C GLU A 282 -1.98 -14.43 -18.90
N LYS A 283 -0.97 -14.97 -18.21
CA LYS A 283 0.43 -15.00 -18.68
C LYS A 283 0.77 -16.23 -19.55
N GLY A 284 -0.20 -17.10 -19.82
CA GLY A 284 0.01 -18.32 -20.61
C GLY A 284 0.89 -19.38 -19.92
N ILE A 285 1.06 -19.28 -18.61
CA ILE A 285 1.79 -20.25 -17.76
C ILE A 285 0.90 -21.45 -17.43
N ILE A 286 -0.41 -21.22 -17.29
CA ILE A 286 -1.43 -22.24 -17.12
C ILE A 286 -2.20 -22.37 -18.43
N GLU A 287 -2.26 -23.59 -18.94
CA GLU A 287 -3.03 -23.93 -20.13
C GLU A 287 -4.50 -24.18 -19.74
N LYS A 288 -5.42 -23.48 -20.41
CA LYS A 288 -6.86 -23.67 -20.24
C LYS A 288 -7.45 -24.31 -21.49
N SER A 289 -7.90 -25.56 -21.37
CA SER A 289 -8.55 -26.34 -22.44
C SER A 289 -10.02 -26.60 -22.06
N GLY A 290 -10.93 -25.75 -22.54
CA GLY A 290 -12.33 -25.77 -22.10
C GLY A 290 -12.46 -25.43 -20.61
N SER A 291 -12.94 -26.39 -19.81
CA SER A 291 -13.01 -26.26 -18.34
C SER A 291 -11.78 -26.81 -17.62
N TRP A 292 -10.84 -27.46 -18.32
CA TRP A 292 -9.64 -28.04 -17.71
C TRP A 292 -8.50 -27.04 -17.63
N TYR A 293 -7.81 -27.05 -16.48
CA TYR A 293 -6.61 -26.29 -16.21
C TYR A 293 -5.41 -27.24 -16.12
N ALA A 294 -4.30 -26.89 -16.77
CA ALA A 294 -3.06 -27.64 -16.73
C ALA A 294 -1.85 -26.73 -16.52
N TYR A 295 -0.87 -27.20 -15.74
CA TYR A 295 0.38 -26.50 -15.46
C TYR A 295 1.54 -27.45 -15.75
N LYS A 296 2.50 -26.99 -16.57
CA LYS A 296 3.64 -27.82 -17.04
C LYS A 296 3.23 -29.18 -17.63
N GLY A 297 2.09 -29.23 -18.32
CA GLY A 297 1.54 -30.45 -18.93
C GLY A 297 0.73 -31.34 -17.98
N GLU A 298 0.73 -31.09 -16.67
CA GLU A 298 -0.07 -31.83 -15.70
C GLU A 298 -1.43 -31.17 -15.46
N ARG A 299 -2.51 -31.95 -15.41
CA ARG A 299 -3.85 -31.43 -15.12
C ARG A 299 -3.96 -31.08 -13.65
N ILE A 300 -4.25 -29.81 -13.35
CA ILE A 300 -4.39 -29.29 -11.99
C ILE A 300 -5.86 -29.19 -11.54
N GLY A 301 -6.83 -29.32 -12.44
CA GLY A 301 -8.24 -29.39 -12.07
C GLY A 301 -9.21 -29.13 -13.21
N GLN A 302 -10.46 -29.56 -13.03
CA GLN A 302 -11.58 -29.19 -13.88
C GLN A 302 -12.37 -28.06 -13.21
N GLY A 303 -12.31 -26.86 -13.76
CA GLY A 303 -12.86 -25.64 -13.17
C GLY A 303 -11.87 -24.96 -12.22
N ARG A 304 -12.04 -23.64 -12.06
CA ARG A 304 -11.17 -22.78 -11.24
C ARG A 304 -11.13 -23.22 -9.78
N GLU A 305 -12.26 -23.63 -9.23
CA GLU A 305 -12.37 -24.01 -7.82
C GLU A 305 -11.60 -25.29 -7.49
N ASN A 306 -11.71 -26.32 -8.34
CA ASN A 306 -10.93 -27.56 -8.15
C ASN A 306 -9.43 -27.31 -8.27
N ALA A 307 -9.01 -26.46 -9.21
CA ALA A 307 -7.60 -26.06 -9.31
C ALA A 307 -7.13 -25.27 -8.07
N ARG A 308 -8.00 -24.43 -7.49
CA ARG A 308 -7.73 -23.70 -6.25
C ARG A 308 -7.53 -24.66 -5.09
N GLN A 309 -8.42 -25.63 -4.91
CA GLN A 309 -8.33 -26.62 -3.85
C GLN A 309 -7.03 -27.44 -3.94
N LEU A 310 -6.65 -27.90 -5.14
CA LEU A 310 -5.40 -28.63 -5.35
C LEU A 310 -4.18 -27.79 -4.95
N LEU A 311 -4.13 -26.51 -5.35
CA LEU A 311 -3.00 -25.63 -5.02
C LEU A 311 -2.96 -25.24 -3.53
N LYS A 312 -4.11 -25.19 -2.85
CA LYS A 312 -4.15 -25.03 -1.39
C LYS A 312 -3.52 -26.24 -0.69
N GLU A 313 -3.79 -27.45 -1.16
CA GLU A 313 -3.24 -28.70 -0.61
C GLU A 313 -1.76 -28.89 -0.99
N ASN A 314 -1.37 -28.50 -2.22
CA ASN A 314 -0.02 -28.63 -2.73
C ASN A 314 0.74 -27.29 -2.75
N THR A 315 1.20 -26.88 -1.57
CA THR A 315 1.97 -25.63 -1.40
C THR A 315 3.29 -25.58 -2.19
N GLY A 316 3.88 -26.74 -2.51
CA GLY A 316 5.07 -26.82 -3.35
C GLY A 316 4.78 -26.37 -4.78
N LEU A 317 3.69 -26.88 -5.35
CA LEU A 317 3.22 -26.51 -6.69
C LEU A 317 2.84 -25.02 -6.75
N ALA A 318 2.14 -24.52 -5.73
CA ALA A 318 1.76 -23.11 -5.65
C ALA A 318 2.99 -22.17 -5.62
N LYS A 319 4.05 -22.53 -4.89
CA LYS A 319 5.29 -21.75 -4.84
C LYS A 319 6.06 -21.76 -6.16
N ASP A 320 6.14 -22.91 -6.81
CA ASP A 320 6.76 -23.05 -8.14
C ASP A 320 6.03 -22.21 -9.19
N MET A 321 4.68 -22.24 -9.16
CA MET A 321 3.84 -21.40 -10.01
C MET A 321 4.04 -19.90 -9.73
N GLU A 322 4.06 -19.50 -8.46
CA GLU A 322 4.31 -18.11 -8.05
C GLU A 322 5.67 -17.61 -8.55
N LEU A 323 6.72 -18.43 -8.42
CA LEU A 323 8.07 -18.09 -8.85
C LEU A 323 8.13 -17.88 -10.36
N ASN A 324 7.54 -18.78 -11.14
CA ASN A 324 7.45 -18.67 -12.59
C ASN A 324 6.69 -17.39 -13.02
N ILE A 325 5.55 -17.09 -12.39
CA ILE A 325 4.79 -15.85 -12.64
C ILE A 325 5.65 -14.61 -12.36
N LYS A 326 6.37 -14.60 -11.23
CA LYS A 326 7.27 -13.49 -10.86
C LYS A 326 8.40 -13.30 -11.88
N GLU A 327 9.01 -14.39 -12.36
CA GLU A 327 10.05 -14.37 -13.39
C GLU A 327 9.54 -13.78 -14.71
N VAL A 328 8.40 -14.26 -15.21
CA VAL A 328 7.77 -13.75 -16.44
C VAL A 328 7.39 -12.27 -16.32
N CYS A 329 7.00 -11.83 -15.12
CA CYS A 329 6.62 -10.44 -14.86
C CYS A 329 7.81 -9.52 -14.51
N GLY A 330 9.04 -10.04 -14.46
CA GLY A 330 10.24 -9.25 -14.15
C GLY A 330 10.36 -8.81 -12.69
N LEU A 331 9.64 -9.46 -11.77
CA LEU A 331 9.78 -9.26 -10.32
C LEU A 331 10.88 -10.19 -9.78
N GLN A 332 12.16 -9.91 -10.06
CA GLN A 332 13.25 -10.58 -9.34
C GLN A 332 13.33 -10.07 -7.89
N LYS A 333 13.64 -10.97 -6.96
CA LYS A 333 13.65 -10.74 -5.50
C LYS A 333 14.42 -9.47 -5.09
N THR A 334 13.68 -8.39 -4.87
CA THR A 334 14.01 -7.39 -3.85
C THR A 334 13.19 -7.72 -2.60
N GLU A 335 13.40 -8.92 -2.04
CA GLU A 335 13.01 -9.17 -0.65
C GLU A 335 13.96 -8.32 0.21
N ALA A 336 13.64 -7.03 0.32
CA ALA A 336 14.37 -6.12 1.16
C ALA A 336 14.05 -6.49 2.61
N ARG A 337 14.98 -7.22 3.26
CA ARG A 337 15.11 -7.13 4.71
C ARG A 337 15.04 -5.65 5.09
N PRO A 338 14.37 -5.30 6.20
CA PRO A 338 14.45 -3.93 6.70
C PRO A 338 15.94 -3.55 6.74
N PRO A 339 16.35 -2.41 6.16
CA PRO A 339 17.75 -2.01 6.17
C PRO A 339 18.22 -1.98 7.63
N ASP A 340 19.44 -2.48 7.88
CA ASP A 340 20.03 -2.46 9.21
C ASP A 340 20.03 -1.03 9.75
N LYS A 341 19.08 -0.72 10.65
CA LYS A 341 18.84 0.62 11.19
C LYS A 341 19.97 1.10 12.11
N LYS A 342 21.09 0.35 12.22
CA LYS A 342 22.23 0.66 13.09
C LYS A 342 23.15 1.77 12.56
N ASN A 343 23.00 2.22 11.31
CA ASN A 343 23.89 3.22 10.70
C ASN A 343 23.16 4.31 9.86
N LEU A 344 21.99 4.78 10.30
CA LEU A 344 21.32 5.97 9.72
C LEU A 344 21.40 7.18 10.65
#